data_AF-A0A366LNY2-F1
#
_entry.id   AF-A0A366LNY2-F1
#
_cell.length_a   1.000
_cell.length_b   1.000
_cell.length_c   1.000
_cell.angle_alpha   90.00
_cell.angle_beta   90.00
_cell.angle_gamma   90.00
#
_symmetry.space_group_name_H-M   'P 1'
#
loop_
_entity.id
_entity.type
_entity.pdbx_description
1 polymer ?
#
loop_
_entity_poly.entity_id
_entity_poly.type
_entity_poly.pdbx_seq_one_letter_code
_entity_poly.pdbx_strand_id
1 'polypeptide(L)'
;MQSSAFMLGTHVVRPTSPTERTAHRLKATLSALHAIQADMVNTQDQVRLSLCPGLVAIVQDDGIWWHSPRTLHPGIPLYVHRCTVTGAAEALACDYALLNPDAEESPDVAVP
;
A
#
# COMPACT_ATOMS: atom_id res chain seq x y z
N MET A 1 27.68 28.72 -27.19
CA MET A 1 26.36 28.09 -27.00
C MET A 1 26.42 27.30 -25.71
N GLN A 2 25.82 27.81 -24.63
CA GLN A 2 25.88 27.20 -23.29
C GLN A 2 24.88 26.05 -23.21
N SER A 3 25.37 24.87 -22.81
CA SER A 3 24.54 23.72 -22.46
C SER A 3 23.99 23.91 -21.05
N SER A 4 22.68 24.11 -20.93
CA SER A 4 21.99 24.11 -19.63
C SER A 4 21.79 22.68 -19.16
N ALA A 5 22.51 22.29 -18.10
CA ALA A 5 22.27 21.07 -17.36
C ALA A 5 21.00 21.23 -16.51
N PHE A 6 19.96 20.44 -16.82
CA PHE A 6 18.79 20.29 -15.96
C PHE A 6 19.17 19.40 -14.77
N MET A 7 19.44 20.02 -13.62
CA MET A 7 19.52 19.32 -12.33
C MET A 7 18.09 18.95 -11.91
N LEU A 8 17.69 17.70 -12.15
CA LEU A 8 16.51 17.09 -11.54
C LEU A 8 16.79 16.92 -10.04
N GLY A 9 16.55 17.97 -9.26
CA GLY A 9 16.48 17.87 -7.81
C GLY A 9 15.34 16.93 -7.45
N THR A 10 15.66 15.73 -6.98
CA THR A 10 14.68 14.82 -6.39
C THR A 10 14.13 15.48 -5.13
N HIS A 11 12.99 16.14 -5.27
CA HIS A 11 12.28 16.75 -4.17
C HIS A 11 11.76 15.60 -3.28
N VAL A 12 12.52 15.26 -2.24
CA VAL A 12 12.03 14.36 -1.20
C VAL A 12 10.91 15.11 -0.47
N VAL A 13 9.68 14.91 -0.92
CA VAL A 13 8.48 15.46 -0.28
C VAL A 13 8.43 14.83 1.11
N ARG A 14 8.72 15.64 2.13
CA ARG A 14 8.55 15.21 3.52
C ARG A 14 7.06 15.10 3.81
N PRO A 15 6.61 14.04 4.51
CA PRO A 15 5.21 13.90 4.89
C PRO A 15 4.77 15.09 5.75
N THR A 16 3.72 15.75 5.33
CA THR A 16 3.22 17.00 5.93
C THR A 16 2.16 16.74 7.01
N SER A 17 1.40 15.65 6.92
CA SER A 17 0.34 15.30 7.88
C SER A 17 0.62 13.99 8.65
N PRO A 18 -0.01 13.80 9.85
CA PRO A 18 0.01 12.51 10.54
C PRO A 18 -0.50 11.35 9.68
N THR A 19 -1.51 11.62 8.86
CA THR A 19 -2.14 10.69 7.92
C THR A 19 -1.16 10.27 6.84
N GLU A 20 -0.44 11.23 6.25
CA GLU A 20 0.61 10.96 5.28
C GLU A 20 1.78 10.18 5.88
N ARG A 21 2.21 10.50 7.11
CA ARG A 21 3.22 9.70 7.83
C ARG A 21 2.77 8.26 8.04
N THR A 22 1.50 8.05 8.40
CA THR A 22 0.92 6.71 8.60
C THR A 22 0.87 5.94 7.29
N ALA A 23 0.46 6.57 6.19
CA ALA A 23 0.47 5.99 4.86
C ALA A 23 1.88 5.60 4.39
N HIS A 24 2.88 6.46 4.58
CA HIS A 24 4.27 6.12 4.27
C HIS A 24 4.79 4.94 5.09
N ARG A 25 4.47 4.90 6.39
CA ARG A 25 4.82 3.76 7.25
C ARG A 25 4.15 2.48 6.77
N LEU A 26 2.87 2.52 6.43
CA LEU A 26 2.15 1.37 5.89
C LEU A 26 2.76 0.87 4.58
N LYS A 27 3.04 1.76 3.63
CA LYS A 27 3.73 1.42 2.37
C LYS A 27 5.09 0.76 2.64
N ALA A 28 5.89 1.34 3.54
CA ALA A 28 7.20 0.80 3.89
C ALA A 28 7.08 -0.59 4.55
N THR A 29 6.13 -0.78 5.46
CA THR A 29 5.89 -2.07 6.14
C THR A 29 5.43 -3.14 5.16
N LEU A 30 4.50 -2.84 4.25
CA LEU A 30 4.05 -3.77 3.20
C LEU A 30 5.21 -4.23 2.31
N SER A 31 6.05 -3.29 1.87
CA SER A 31 7.23 -3.58 1.05
C SER A 31 8.26 -4.41 1.83
N ALA A 32 8.56 -4.06 3.08
CA ALA A 32 9.59 -4.70 3.87
C ALA A 32 9.22 -6.10 4.37
N LEU A 33 7.96 -6.33 4.73
CA LEU A 33 7.53 -7.60 5.33
C LEU A 33 6.94 -8.59 4.32
N HIS A 34 6.36 -8.08 3.23
CA HIS A 34 5.57 -8.90 2.30
C HIS A 34 5.97 -8.70 0.83
N ALA A 35 7.02 -7.91 0.54
CA ALA A 35 7.42 -7.54 -0.83
C ALA A 35 6.31 -6.88 -1.67
N ILE A 36 5.24 -6.38 -1.03
CA ILE A 36 4.10 -5.76 -1.71
C ILE A 36 4.43 -4.28 -1.99
N GLN A 37 4.47 -3.91 -3.26
CA GLN A 37 4.54 -2.52 -3.67
C GLN A 37 3.15 -1.89 -3.69
N ALA A 38 3.09 -0.60 -3.31
CA ALA A 38 1.84 0.15 -3.32
C ALA A 38 2.05 1.54 -3.91
N ASP A 39 1.13 1.94 -4.79
CA ASP A 39 1.05 3.30 -5.31
C ASP A 39 0.29 4.18 -4.34
N MET A 40 0.85 5.36 -4.05
CA MET A 40 0.31 6.26 -3.05
C MET A 40 -0.14 7.57 -3.69
N VAL A 41 -1.38 7.96 -3.44
CA VAL A 41 -1.98 9.22 -3.88
C VAL A 41 -2.47 9.98 -2.66
N ASN A 42 -1.97 11.19 -2.48
CA ASN A 42 -2.37 12.07 -1.39
C ASN A 42 -3.52 12.98 -1.86
N THR A 43 -4.58 13.06 -1.05
CA THR A 43 -5.69 14.01 -1.19
C THR A 43 -5.82 14.81 0.10
N GLN A 44 -6.52 15.95 0.09
CA GLN A 44 -6.52 16.89 1.23
C GLN A 44 -6.83 16.24 2.59
N ASP A 45 -7.76 15.27 2.63
CA ASP A 45 -8.24 14.67 3.89
C ASP A 45 -7.87 13.19 4.05
N GLN A 46 -7.31 12.55 3.03
CA GLN A 46 -7.00 11.12 3.06
C GLN A 46 -5.86 10.75 2.13
N VAL A 47 -5.17 9.65 2.45
CA VAL A 47 -4.16 9.07 1.56
C VAL A 47 -4.64 7.71 1.07
N ARG A 48 -4.63 7.54 -0.25
CA ARG A 48 -4.98 6.29 -0.91
C ARG A 48 -3.71 5.50 -1.23
N LEU A 49 -3.67 4.23 -0.82
CA LEU A 49 -2.67 3.24 -1.24
C LEU A 49 -3.34 2.18 -2.12
N SER A 50 -2.90 2.05 -3.36
CA SER A 50 -3.36 1.00 -4.28
C SER A 50 -2.30 -0.09 -4.34
N LEU A 51 -2.65 -1.32 -3.92
CA LEU A 51 -1.73 -2.45 -3.87
C LEU A 51 -1.82 -3.30 -5.15
N CYS A 52 -3.04 -3.54 -5.62
CA CYS A 52 -3.33 -4.20 -6.90
C CYS A 52 -4.73 -3.78 -7.38
N PRO A 53 -5.14 -4.13 -8.60
CA PRO A 53 -6.54 -4.02 -9.00
C PRO A 53 -7.44 -4.73 -7.98
N GLY A 54 -8.42 -4.01 -7.44
CA GLY A 54 -9.36 -4.55 -6.45
C GLY A 54 -8.92 -4.46 -4.99
N LEU A 55 -7.69 -4.05 -4.68
CA LEU A 55 -7.24 -3.83 -3.29
C LEU A 55 -6.65 -2.43 -3.10
N VAL A 56 -7.43 -1.59 -2.43
CA VAL A 56 -7.10 -0.20 -2.15
C VAL A 56 -7.33 0.10 -0.68
N ALA A 57 -6.29 0.55 0.01
CA ALA A 57 -6.36 1.04 1.37
C ALA A 57 -6.49 2.56 1.39
N ILE A 58 -7.33 3.07 2.28
CA ILE A 58 -7.54 4.49 2.55
C ILE A 58 -7.07 4.76 3.97
N VAL A 59 -6.11 5.67 4.12
CA VAL A 59 -5.59 6.11 5.40
C VAL A 59 -6.21 7.48 5.71
N GLN A 60 -6.89 7.57 6.84
CA GLN A 60 -7.53 8.77 7.36
C GLN A 60 -7.17 8.93 8.84
N ASP A 61 -7.67 10.00 9.45
CA ASP A 61 -7.36 10.34 10.84
C ASP A 61 -7.82 9.26 11.85
N ASP A 62 -8.87 8.51 11.52
CA ASP A 62 -9.46 7.47 12.37
C ASP A 62 -8.91 6.06 12.09
N GLY A 63 -8.04 5.88 11.09
CA GLY A 63 -7.36 4.64 10.82
C GLY A 63 -7.19 4.29 9.34
N ILE A 64 -7.06 2.99 9.09
CA ILE A 64 -6.77 2.40 7.79
C ILE A 64 -7.95 1.53 7.39
N TRP A 65 -8.54 1.83 6.25
CA TRP A 65 -9.77 1.23 5.75
C TRP A 65 -9.56 0.59 4.39
N TRP A 66 -10.17 -0.56 4.13
CA TRP A 66 -10.25 -1.10 2.77
C TRP A 66 -11.46 -2.02 2.62
N HIS A 67 -11.79 -2.29 1.37
CA HIS A 67 -12.73 -3.34 1.01
C HIS A 67 -11.95 -4.65 0.83
N SER A 68 -12.28 -5.67 1.62
CA SER A 68 -11.66 -6.99 1.50
C SER A 68 -12.25 -7.72 0.28
N PRO A 69 -11.45 -8.54 -0.45
CA PRO A 69 -11.99 -9.43 -1.48
C PRO A 69 -12.88 -10.54 -0.90
N ARG A 70 -12.80 -10.77 0.42
CA ARG A 70 -13.70 -11.67 1.13
C ARG A 70 -15.08 -11.06 1.28
N THR A 71 -16.07 -11.91 1.46
CA THR A 71 -17.44 -11.48 1.76
C THR A 71 -17.80 -11.88 3.18
N LEU A 72 -18.57 -11.05 3.88
CA LEU A 72 -19.07 -11.38 5.22
C LEU A 72 -20.11 -12.52 5.15
N HIS A 73 -20.96 -12.43 4.13
CA HIS A 73 -21.94 -13.42 3.68
C HIS A 73 -22.00 -13.36 2.15
N PRO A 74 -22.54 -14.39 1.45
CA PRO A 74 -22.69 -14.34 0.01
C PRO A 74 -23.37 -13.04 -0.46
N GLY A 75 -22.65 -12.25 -1.26
CA GLY A 75 -23.12 -10.96 -1.78
C GLY A 75 -23.01 -9.75 -0.84
N ILE A 76 -22.55 -9.93 0.40
CA ILE A 76 -22.34 -8.83 1.35
C ILE A 76 -20.85 -8.45 1.40
N PRO A 77 -20.47 -7.23 0.98
CA PRO A 77 -19.09 -6.76 0.99
C PRO A 77 -18.54 -6.68 2.42
N LEU A 78 -17.27 -7.04 2.58
CA LEU A 78 -16.57 -6.91 3.86
C LEU A 78 -15.67 -5.67 3.83
N TYR A 79 -15.94 -4.72 4.73
CA TYR A 79 -15.06 -3.57 4.97
C TYR A 79 -14.21 -3.83 6.22
N VAL A 80 -12.92 -3.58 6.11
CA VAL A 80 -11.96 -3.80 7.19
C VAL A 80 -11.45 -2.46 7.69
N HIS A 81 -11.34 -2.34 9.00
CA HIS A 81 -10.73 -1.22 9.70
C HIS A 81 -9.61 -1.69 10.62
N ARG A 82 -8.49 -0.95 10.59
CA ARG A 82 -7.36 -1.15 11.49
C ARG A 82 -6.82 0.19 11.96
N CYS A 83 -6.55 0.27 13.27
CA CYS A 83 -5.95 1.46 13.88
C CYS A 83 -4.42 1.40 13.94
N THR A 84 -3.80 0.28 13.55
CA THR A 84 -2.35 0.07 13.63
C THR A 84 -1.78 -0.28 12.26
N VAL A 85 -0.58 0.25 11.99
CA VAL A 85 0.13 -0.02 10.72
C VAL A 85 0.45 -1.49 10.56
N THR A 86 0.97 -2.15 11.60
CA THR A 86 1.34 -3.57 11.55
C THR A 86 0.11 -4.45 11.29
N GLY A 87 -0.97 -4.27 12.07
CA GLY A 87 -2.18 -5.07 11.89
C GLY A 87 -2.91 -4.79 10.56
N ALA A 88 -2.75 -3.59 10.01
CA ALA A 88 -3.20 -3.28 8.65
C ALA A 88 -2.35 -3.98 7.60
N ALA A 89 -1.02 -3.94 7.72
CA ALA A 89 -0.10 -4.58 6.78
C ALA A 89 -0.33 -6.09 6.69
N GLU A 90 -0.42 -6.77 7.84
CA GLU A 90 -0.69 -8.22 7.90
C GLU A 90 -2.02 -8.58 7.23
N ALA A 91 -3.10 -7.87 7.59
CA ALA A 91 -4.41 -8.16 7.05
C ALA A 91 -4.53 -7.83 5.55
N LEU A 92 -3.87 -6.75 5.10
CA LEU A 92 -3.78 -6.41 3.68
C LEU A 92 -2.96 -7.45 2.91
N ALA A 93 -1.88 -7.99 3.48
CA ALA A 93 -1.10 -9.04 2.84
C ALA A 93 -1.93 -10.32 2.62
N CYS A 94 -2.73 -10.72 3.62
CA CYS A 94 -3.67 -11.84 3.44
C CYS A 94 -4.69 -11.57 2.31
N ASP A 95 -5.26 -10.38 2.27
CA ASP A 95 -6.22 -10.00 1.23
C ASP A 95 -5.55 -9.86 -0.16
N TYR A 96 -4.29 -9.44 -0.20
CA TYR A 96 -3.50 -9.36 -1.43
C TYR A 96 -3.23 -10.74 -2.03
N ALA A 97 -2.85 -11.72 -1.19
CA ALA A 97 -2.59 -13.09 -1.62
C ALA A 97 -3.84 -13.76 -2.24
N LEU A 98 -5.04 -13.43 -1.74
CA LEU A 98 -6.30 -13.91 -2.34
C LEU A 98 -6.54 -13.38 -3.76
N LEU A 99 -6.01 -12.20 -4.08
CA LEU A 99 -6.16 -11.57 -5.39
C LEU A 99 -4.98 -11.87 -6.33
N ASN A 100 -3.84 -12.30 -5.79
CA ASN A 100 -2.61 -12.55 -6.55
C ASN A 100 -2.02 -13.91 -6.13
N PRO A 101 -2.66 -15.04 -6.48
CA PRO A 101 -2.24 -16.37 -6.02
C PRO A 101 -0.83 -16.76 -6.49
N ASP A 102 -0.38 -16.22 -7.63
CA ASP A 102 0.94 -16.52 -8.20
C ASP A 102 2.06 -15.63 -7.64
N ALA A 103 1.74 -14.64 -6.81
CA ALA A 103 2.74 -13.71 -6.28
C ALA A 103 3.67 -14.33 -5.22
N GLU A 104 3.32 -15.51 -4.69
CA GLU A 104 4.11 -16.25 -3.71
C GLU A 104 5.15 -17.18 -4.39
N GLU A 105 5.12 -17.36 -5.71
CA GLU A 105 6.01 -18.29 -6.43
C GLU A 105 7.11 -17.56 -7.20
N SER A 106 8.21 -17.25 -6.52
CA SER A 106 9.53 -17.13 -7.16
C SER A 106 10.64 -17.52 -6.20
N PRO A 107 10.94 -18.82 -6.04
CA PRO A 107 12.30 -19.21 -5.69
C PRO A 107 13.15 -19.04 -6.96
N ASP A 108 13.84 -17.90 -7.05
CA ASP A 108 15.00 -17.75 -7.93
C ASP A 108 16.05 -18.77 -7.49
N VAL A 109 15.96 -19.98 -8.03
CA VAL A 109 17.06 -20.95 -8.03
C VAL A 109 17.42 -21.19 -9.49
N ALA A 110 18.17 -20.24 -10.04
CA ALA A 110 19.09 -20.52 -11.12
C ALA A 110 20.09 -21.59 -10.63
N VAL A 111 19.83 -22.86 -10.97
CA VAL A 111 20.81 -23.94 -10.87
C VAL A 111 21.79 -23.77 -12.05
N PRO A 112 23.11 -23.88 -11.81
CA PRO A 112 24.17 -23.56 -12.78
C PRO A 112 24.16 -24.38 -14.07
#